data_AF-A0A060Z139-F1
#
_entry.id   AF-A0A060Z139-F1
#
_cell.length_a   1.000
_cell.length_b   1.000
_cell.length_c   1.000
_cell.angle_alpha   90.00
_cell.angle_beta   90.00
_cell.angle_gamma   90.00
#
_symmetry.space_group_name_H-M   'P 1'
#
loop_
_entity.id
_entity.type
_entity.pdbx_description
1 polymer ?
#
loop_
_entity_poly.entity_id
_entity_poly.type
_entity_poly.pdbx_seq_one_letter_code
_entity_poly.pdbx_strand_id
1 'polypeptide(L)'
;DAKFLERTLKLPGAQPLEVLEAVYKSLVIDCPRSWADCVTWARHHWQCQYSNNIHQLLHNFPPEQVYRTHTQSIQNIRNTSFHDIDWPGESYDPLLMVVGAHWFVNFSGRSRPTLPTASKIAVAKFKTEIKLKFLKRTRIIHHFKDKLLVNPATVHCILDRQRLENLQTSDFPLPGWISSQVFPCHMSSVILTDIIQTFTLGTLFIQATQYCPPSPKESKLIAGKIIPAIATTTAAVVGLVCLELIKIVQGHKKVESFKNGFMNLALPFFGFSEPISAPSHKYYDIDWSLWDRFEVKGLQANGEEMTLRQFLDYFKNEHQLEITMLSQGVSMLYSFFMPAAKLKERLLLP
;
A
#
# COMPACT_ATOMS: atom_id res chain seq x y z
N ASP A 1 3.93 8.66 21.67
CA ASP A 1 2.52 8.28 21.87
C ASP A 1 2.46 7.28 23.03
N ALA A 2 1.89 7.67 24.17
CA ALA A 2 1.83 6.84 25.37
C ALA A 2 0.94 5.60 25.21
N LYS A 3 0.00 5.60 24.24
CA LYS A 3 -0.90 4.47 23.95
C LYS A 3 -0.45 3.63 22.77
N PHE A 4 0.79 3.81 22.28
CA PHE A 4 1.31 3.09 21.12
C PHE A 4 1.26 1.57 21.31
N LEU A 5 1.75 1.06 22.45
CA LEU A 5 1.78 -0.37 22.74
C LEU A 5 0.35 -0.95 22.79
N GLU A 6 -0.56 -0.26 23.49
CA GLU A 6 -1.96 -0.69 23.60
C GLU A 6 -2.66 -0.74 22.23
N ARG A 7 -2.42 0.26 21.37
CA ARG A 7 -2.99 0.30 20.01
C ARG A 7 -2.43 -0.82 19.14
N THR A 8 -1.12 -1.05 19.19
CA THR A 8 -0.45 -2.07 18.36
C THR A 8 -0.89 -3.48 18.73
N LEU A 9 -1.14 -3.75 20.02
CA LEU A 9 -1.64 -5.06 20.47
C LEU A 9 -3.10 -5.34 20.06
N LYS A 10 -3.88 -4.30 19.75
CA LYS A 10 -5.25 -4.43 19.23
C LYS A 10 -5.30 -4.69 17.72
N LEU A 11 -4.15 -4.69 17.03
CA LEU A 11 -4.09 -4.98 15.60
C LEU A 11 -4.40 -6.46 15.31
N PRO A 12 -5.04 -6.77 14.18
CA PRO A 12 -5.41 -8.14 13.84
C PRO A 12 -4.21 -9.01 13.42
N GLY A 13 -4.25 -10.30 13.76
CA GLY A 13 -3.33 -11.32 13.25
C GLY A 13 -1.90 -11.18 13.76
N ALA A 14 -0.92 -11.34 12.87
CA ALA A 14 0.52 -11.29 13.18
C ALA A 14 1.09 -9.85 13.23
N GLN A 15 0.28 -8.85 12.88
CA GLN A 15 0.70 -7.44 12.84
C GLN A 15 1.31 -6.93 14.16
N PRO A 16 0.79 -7.28 15.36
CA PRO A 16 1.41 -6.85 16.60
C PRO A 16 2.87 -7.31 16.74
N LEU A 17 3.16 -8.56 16.36
CA LEU A 17 4.51 -9.13 16.43
C LEU A 17 5.43 -8.47 15.40
N GLU A 18 4.98 -8.32 14.15
CA GLU A 18 5.76 -7.67 13.09
C GLU A 18 6.15 -6.24 13.45
N VAL A 19 5.20 -5.46 13.98
CA VAL A 19 5.44 -4.06 14.37
C VAL A 19 6.40 -3.99 15.55
N LEU A 20 6.20 -4.79 16.60
CA LEU A 20 7.07 -4.76 17.77
C LEU A 20 8.47 -5.29 17.48
N GLU A 21 8.61 -6.35 16.68
CA GLU A 21 9.91 -6.81 16.20
C GLU A 21 10.62 -5.75 15.36
N ALA A 22 9.90 -5.05 14.47
CA ALA A 22 10.49 -4.00 13.64
C ALA A 22 11.00 -2.84 14.50
N VAL A 23 10.26 -2.45 15.53
CA VAL A 23 10.70 -1.40 16.48
C VAL A 23 11.89 -1.88 17.30
N TYR A 24 11.85 -3.09 17.85
CA TYR A 24 12.97 -3.65 18.63
C TYR A 24 14.25 -3.79 17.79
N LYS A 25 14.12 -4.28 16.56
CA LYS A 25 15.24 -4.35 15.60
C LYS A 25 15.81 -2.97 15.33
N SER A 26 14.97 -1.98 15.05
CA SER A 26 15.42 -0.62 14.72
C SER A 26 16.08 0.12 15.89
N LEU A 27 15.61 -0.10 17.12
CA LEU A 27 16.07 0.64 18.30
C LEU A 27 17.22 -0.05 19.06
N VAL A 28 17.27 -1.38 19.05
CA VAL A 28 18.19 -2.16 19.89
C VAL A 28 19.19 -2.96 19.06
N ILE A 29 18.71 -3.80 18.14
CA ILE A 29 19.57 -4.76 17.42
C ILE A 29 20.40 -4.08 16.32
N ASP A 30 19.73 -3.35 15.43
CA ASP A 30 20.31 -2.79 14.21
C ASP A 30 20.57 -1.28 14.35
N CYS A 31 20.48 -0.71 15.56
CA CYS A 31 20.69 0.72 15.76
C CYS A 31 22.14 1.12 15.39
N PRO A 32 22.37 1.79 14.26
CA PRO A 32 23.72 2.05 13.78
C PRO A 32 24.38 3.07 14.70
N ARG A 33 25.69 2.98 14.98
CA ARG A 33 26.43 4.00 15.75
C ARG A 33 27.38 4.84 14.89
N SER A 34 27.70 4.34 13.70
CA SER A 34 28.58 4.99 12.73
C SER A 34 28.12 4.72 11.29
N TRP A 35 28.63 5.50 10.34
CA TRP A 35 28.46 5.21 8.90
C TRP A 35 28.86 3.77 8.55
N ALA A 36 29.92 3.29 9.21
CA ALA A 36 30.46 1.99 8.96
C ALA A 36 29.53 0.85 9.42
N ASP A 37 28.67 1.09 10.42
CA ASP A 37 27.65 0.12 10.86
C ASP A 37 26.48 0.06 9.88
N CYS A 38 26.15 1.19 9.23
CA CYS A 38 25.13 1.22 8.19
C CYS A 38 25.55 0.44 6.94
N VAL A 39 26.83 0.46 6.60
CA VAL A 39 27.38 -0.37 5.53
C VAL A 39 27.33 -1.85 5.91
N THR A 40 27.74 -2.20 7.12
CA THR A 40 27.64 -3.58 7.65
C THR A 40 26.18 -4.05 7.59
N TRP A 41 25.23 -3.25 8.08
CA TRP A 41 23.79 -3.54 7.99
C TRP A 41 23.34 -3.79 6.54
N ALA A 42 23.71 -2.91 5.60
CA ALA A 42 23.37 -3.08 4.19
C ALA A 42 23.94 -4.39 3.60
N ARG A 43 25.13 -4.81 4.02
CA ARG A 43 25.74 -6.10 3.61
C ARG A 43 24.98 -7.30 4.15
N HIS A 44 24.61 -7.28 5.42
CA HIS A 44 23.82 -8.31 6.07
C HIS A 44 22.44 -8.41 5.44
N HIS A 45 21.79 -7.27 5.21
CA HIS A 45 20.49 -7.20 4.56
C HIS A 45 20.54 -7.78 3.14
N TRP A 46 21.56 -7.43 2.36
CA TRP A 46 21.78 -8.01 1.03
C TRP A 46 21.95 -9.53 1.10
N GLN A 47 22.79 -10.05 2.01
CA GLN A 47 22.98 -11.50 2.19
C GLN A 47 21.67 -12.20 2.51
N CYS A 48 20.89 -11.62 3.42
CA CYS A 48 19.62 -12.18 3.84
C CYS A 48 18.63 -12.25 2.68
N GLN A 49 18.46 -11.17 1.93
CA GLN A 49 17.47 -11.09 0.85
C GLN A 49 17.87 -11.87 -0.39
N TYR A 50 19.13 -11.79 -0.81
CA TYR A 50 19.58 -12.25 -2.13
C TYR A 50 20.36 -13.57 -2.11
N SER A 51 20.67 -14.11 -0.94
CA SER A 51 21.34 -15.41 -0.82
C SER A 51 20.63 -16.32 0.19
N ASN A 52 20.53 -15.93 1.47
CA ASN A 52 19.96 -16.80 2.50
C ASN A 52 18.49 -17.16 2.24
N ASN A 53 17.65 -16.18 1.87
CA ASN A 53 16.24 -16.42 1.56
C ASN A 53 16.08 -17.32 0.34
N ILE A 54 16.99 -17.21 -0.64
CA ILE A 54 16.98 -18.03 -1.84
C ILE A 54 17.44 -19.45 -1.53
N HIS A 55 18.50 -19.62 -0.73
CA HIS A 55 18.91 -20.94 -0.22
C HIS A 55 17.80 -21.61 0.56
N GLN A 56 17.08 -20.85 1.38
CA GLN A 56 15.95 -21.37 2.13
C GLN A 56 14.79 -21.79 1.19
N LEU A 57 14.53 -21.00 0.14
CA LEU A 57 13.53 -21.33 -0.87
C LEU A 57 13.92 -22.59 -1.67
N LEU A 58 15.18 -22.68 -2.12
CA LEU A 58 15.73 -23.83 -2.84
C LEU A 58 15.81 -25.10 -1.98
N HIS A 59 16.08 -24.95 -0.68
CA HIS A 59 16.02 -26.06 0.26
C HIS A 59 14.60 -26.59 0.41
N ASN A 60 13.62 -25.68 0.50
CA ASN A 60 12.22 -26.04 0.63
C ASN A 60 11.65 -26.60 -0.69
N PHE A 61 12.15 -26.11 -1.83
CA PHE A 61 11.74 -26.50 -3.17
C PHE A 61 12.96 -26.75 -4.06
N PRO A 62 13.54 -27.97 -4.00
CA PRO A 62 14.63 -28.36 -4.87
C PRO A 62 14.21 -28.22 -6.35
N PRO A 63 15.11 -27.76 -7.23
CA PRO A 63 14.81 -27.52 -8.64
C PRO A 63 14.37 -28.79 -9.38
N GLU A 64 14.79 -29.97 -8.90
CA GLU A 64 14.44 -31.27 -9.47
C GLU A 64 13.11 -31.87 -8.94
N GLN A 65 12.43 -31.20 -8.00
CA GLN A 65 11.21 -31.75 -7.40
C GLN A 65 10.01 -31.64 -8.35
N VAL A 66 9.54 -32.79 -8.86
CA VAL A 66 8.35 -32.91 -9.71
C VAL A 66 7.09 -32.95 -8.84
N TYR A 67 6.11 -32.07 -9.11
CA TYR A 67 4.84 -32.00 -8.38
C TYR A 67 3.73 -32.73 -9.15
N ARG A 68 2.85 -33.43 -8.43
CA ARG A 68 1.82 -34.36 -8.97
C ARG A 68 0.63 -33.74 -9.74
N THR A 69 0.67 -32.47 -10.14
CA THR A 69 -0.46 -31.88 -10.89
C THR A 69 -0.03 -31.31 -12.23
N HIS A 70 -0.59 -31.90 -13.30
CA HIS A 70 -0.52 -31.44 -14.68
C HIS A 70 -0.95 -29.97 -14.80
N THR A 71 -0.02 -29.04 -14.74
CA THR A 71 -0.16 -27.73 -15.37
C THR A 71 1.22 -27.25 -15.80
N GLN A 72 1.45 -27.22 -17.11
CA GLN A 72 2.67 -26.74 -17.79
C GLN A 72 3.03 -25.28 -17.45
N SER A 73 2.14 -24.54 -16.78
CA SER A 73 2.36 -23.14 -16.37
C SER A 73 3.43 -22.95 -15.30
N ILE A 74 3.67 -23.96 -14.45
CA ILE A 74 4.69 -23.88 -13.41
C ILE A 74 6.10 -24.18 -13.95
N GLN A 75 6.22 -24.96 -15.03
CA GLN A 75 7.52 -25.23 -15.67
C GLN A 75 8.11 -23.99 -16.34
N ASN A 76 7.27 -23.15 -16.98
CA ASN A 76 7.75 -21.95 -17.66
C ASN A 76 8.20 -20.81 -16.72
N ILE A 77 7.64 -20.72 -15.51
CA ILE A 77 8.09 -19.75 -14.48
C ILE A 77 9.34 -20.26 -13.74
N ARG A 78 9.58 -21.59 -13.74
CA ARG A 78 10.71 -22.25 -13.05
C ARG A 78 11.96 -22.42 -13.91
N ASN A 79 11.87 -22.23 -15.22
CA ASN A 79 13.03 -22.30 -16.13
C ASN A 79 13.96 -21.09 -16.05
N THR A 80 13.62 -20.05 -15.26
CA THR A 80 14.63 -19.13 -14.75
C THR A 80 15.37 -19.85 -13.64
N SER A 81 16.50 -20.42 -13.99
CA SER A 81 17.44 -21.05 -13.09
C SER A 81 17.70 -20.13 -11.89
N PHE A 82 17.15 -20.48 -10.73
CA PHE A 82 17.53 -19.84 -9.47
C PHE A 82 18.98 -20.21 -9.20
N HIS A 83 19.90 -19.37 -9.64
CA HIS A 83 21.31 -19.53 -9.33
C HIS A 83 21.63 -18.76 -8.06
N ASP A 84 22.40 -19.42 -7.19
CA ASP A 84 23.01 -18.73 -6.08
C ASP A 84 23.92 -17.63 -6.63
N ILE A 85 23.69 -16.40 -6.19
CA ILE A 85 24.61 -15.30 -6.48
C ILE A 85 25.68 -15.38 -5.40
N ASP A 86 26.69 -16.21 -5.63
CA ASP A 86 27.96 -16.07 -4.93
C ASP A 86 28.45 -14.64 -5.19
N TRP A 87 28.73 -13.90 -4.12
CA TRP A 87 29.19 -12.51 -4.22
C TRP A 87 30.44 -12.45 -5.13
N PRO A 88 30.34 -11.89 -6.34
CA PRO A 88 31.52 -11.72 -7.16
C PRO A 88 32.25 -10.52 -6.58
N GLY A 89 33.39 -10.77 -5.94
CA GLY A 89 34.16 -9.77 -5.20
C GLY A 89 34.54 -8.50 -5.95
N GLU A 90 34.18 -8.36 -7.23
CA GLU A 90 34.49 -7.21 -8.08
C GLU A 90 33.35 -6.77 -9.02
N SER A 91 32.26 -7.54 -9.20
CA SER A 91 31.31 -7.32 -10.31
C SER A 91 29.98 -6.68 -9.91
N TYR A 92 29.60 -6.71 -8.63
CA TYR A 92 28.44 -5.96 -8.14
C TYR A 92 28.86 -4.63 -7.55
N ASP A 93 28.26 -3.57 -8.08
CA ASP A 93 28.60 -2.18 -7.81
C ASP A 93 28.54 -1.90 -6.29
N PRO A 94 29.67 -1.56 -5.63
CA PRO A 94 29.69 -1.07 -4.24
C PRO A 94 28.70 0.07 -4.01
N LEU A 95 28.30 0.74 -5.10
CA LEU A 95 27.28 1.76 -5.18
C LEU A 95 25.93 1.32 -4.58
N LEU A 96 25.42 0.10 -4.82
CA LEU A 96 24.12 -0.30 -4.30
C LEU A 96 24.11 -0.40 -2.77
N MET A 97 25.19 -0.91 -2.20
CA MET A 97 25.34 -1.03 -0.75
C MET A 97 25.61 0.34 -0.11
N VAL A 98 26.40 1.20 -0.75
CA VAL A 98 26.57 2.61 -0.35
C VAL A 98 25.24 3.34 -0.37
N VAL A 99 24.38 3.03 -1.33
CA VAL A 99 23.04 3.59 -1.45
C VAL A 99 22.09 3.05 -0.37
N GLY A 100 22.12 1.75 -0.08
CA GLY A 100 21.38 1.17 1.05
C GLY A 100 21.84 1.71 2.42
N ALA A 101 23.14 1.89 2.60
CA ALA A 101 23.72 2.50 3.79
C ALA A 101 23.35 3.99 3.92
N HIS A 102 23.30 4.73 2.80
CA HIS A 102 22.81 6.12 2.78
C HIS A 102 21.34 6.19 3.16
N TRP A 103 20.52 5.24 2.71
CA TRP A 103 19.12 5.15 3.08
C TRP A 103 18.94 4.92 4.59
N PHE A 104 19.71 3.98 5.15
CA PHE A 104 19.68 3.68 6.58
C PHE A 104 20.22 4.82 7.46
N VAL A 105 21.19 5.60 6.97
CA VAL A 105 21.65 6.83 7.65
C VAL A 105 20.61 7.93 7.67
N ASN A 106 19.88 8.13 6.56
CA ASN A 106 18.79 9.10 6.52
C ASN A 106 17.69 8.73 7.52
N PHE A 107 17.38 7.43 7.64
CA PHE A 107 16.41 6.94 8.62
C PHE A 107 16.88 7.19 10.06
N SER A 108 18.15 6.93 10.35
CA SER A 108 18.74 7.09 11.69
C SER A 108 19.15 8.53 12.05
N GLY A 109 18.97 9.50 11.15
CA GLY A 109 19.22 10.93 11.42
C GLY A 109 20.69 11.30 11.63
N ARG A 110 21.64 10.52 11.10
CA ARG A 110 23.08 10.67 11.36
C ARG A 110 23.83 11.41 10.25
N SER A 111 24.99 11.99 10.60
CA SER A 111 25.83 12.75 9.68
C SER A 111 26.37 11.89 8.53
N ARG A 112 26.24 12.42 7.30
CA ARG A 112 26.56 11.72 6.06
C ARG A 112 27.96 12.10 5.54
N PRO A 113 28.82 11.12 5.21
CA PRO A 113 30.03 11.38 4.44
C PRO A 113 29.71 11.64 2.96
N THR A 114 30.53 12.45 2.28
CA THR A 114 30.43 12.68 0.82
C THR A 114 30.55 11.36 0.04
N LEU A 115 29.85 11.23 -1.09
CA LEU A 115 29.76 10.01 -1.92
C LEU A 115 31.12 9.31 -2.18
N PRO A 116 32.22 10.02 -2.50
CA PRO A 116 33.54 9.40 -2.74
C PRO A 116 34.14 8.77 -1.48
N THR A 117 33.93 9.39 -0.32
CA THR A 117 34.43 8.95 0.98
C THR A 117 33.60 7.78 1.52
N ALA A 118 32.28 7.85 1.32
CA ALA A 118 31.35 6.77 1.64
C ALA A 118 31.68 5.47 0.91
N SER A 119 32.00 5.55 -0.39
CA SER A 119 32.38 4.40 -1.23
C SER A 119 33.70 3.76 -0.79
N LYS A 120 34.74 4.56 -0.51
CA LYS A 120 36.04 4.05 -0.03
C LYS A 120 35.93 3.33 1.32
N ILE A 121 35.16 3.89 2.27
CA ILE A 121 34.95 3.26 3.58
C ILE A 121 34.17 1.96 3.44
N ALA A 122 33.17 1.92 2.53
CA ALA A 122 32.40 0.72 2.30
C ALA A 122 33.27 -0.40 1.72
N VAL A 123 34.02 -0.11 0.63
CA VAL A 123 34.96 -1.04 -0.01
C VAL A 123 36.03 -1.57 0.95
N ALA A 124 36.55 -0.73 1.85
CA ALA A 124 37.53 -1.13 2.85
C ALA A 124 36.96 -2.11 3.89
N LYS A 125 35.76 -1.84 4.44
CA LYS A 125 35.10 -2.74 5.38
C LYS A 125 34.69 -4.07 4.76
N PHE A 126 34.31 -4.07 3.48
CA PHE A 126 33.93 -5.30 2.76
C PHE A 126 35.06 -6.32 2.65
N LYS A 127 36.31 -5.87 2.53
CA LYS A 127 37.46 -6.78 2.45
C LYS A 127 37.76 -7.49 3.79
N THR A 128 37.27 -6.94 4.90
CA THR A 128 37.56 -7.42 6.26
C THR A 128 36.44 -8.25 6.88
N GLU A 129 35.18 -8.09 6.44
CA GLU A 129 34.05 -8.82 7.03
C GLU A 129 33.88 -10.23 6.42
N ILE A 130 34.08 -11.22 7.29
CA ILE A 130 34.05 -12.66 7.03
C ILE A 130 32.61 -13.15 6.77
N LYS A 131 32.47 -14.06 5.80
CA LYS A 131 31.24 -14.78 5.42
C LYS A 131 30.37 -15.14 6.63
N LEU A 132 29.15 -14.60 6.72
CA LEU A 132 28.14 -15.15 7.62
C LEU A 132 27.78 -16.57 7.17
N LYS A 133 27.81 -17.52 8.11
CA LYS A 133 27.32 -18.89 7.86
C LYS A 133 25.79 -18.88 7.85
N PHE A 134 25.23 -19.31 6.72
CA PHE A 134 23.80 -19.61 6.62
C PHE A 134 23.44 -20.82 7.49
N LEU A 135 22.45 -20.65 8.38
CA LEU A 135 21.89 -21.72 9.20
C LEU A 135 20.51 -22.09 8.66
N LYS A 136 20.40 -23.31 8.13
CA LYS A 136 19.17 -23.87 7.52
C LYS A 136 18.05 -23.96 8.56
N ARG A 137 16.83 -23.59 8.17
CA ARG A 137 15.63 -23.77 9.00
C ARG A 137 14.69 -24.77 8.32
N THR A 138 14.30 -25.83 9.02
CA THR A 138 13.48 -26.93 8.48
C THR A 138 11.98 -26.74 8.63
N ARG A 139 11.52 -25.65 9.27
CA ARG A 139 10.10 -25.37 9.53
C ARG A 139 9.70 -23.98 9.02
N ILE A 140 9.82 -23.75 7.72
CA ILE A 140 9.36 -22.52 7.06
C ILE A 140 8.31 -22.91 6.02
N ILE A 141 7.13 -22.31 6.12
CA ILE A 141 6.00 -22.54 5.22
C ILE A 141 6.01 -21.43 4.16
N HIS A 142 6.00 -21.79 2.89
CA HIS A 142 5.78 -20.84 1.80
C HIS A 142 4.37 -21.05 1.22
N HIS A 143 3.67 -19.95 0.98
CA HIS A 143 2.32 -19.98 0.44
C HIS A 143 2.36 -20.03 -1.09
N PHE A 144 1.69 -21.03 -1.68
CA PHE A 144 1.69 -21.29 -3.12
C PHE A 144 0.52 -20.64 -3.89
N LYS A 145 -0.50 -20.16 -3.19
CA LYS A 145 -1.69 -19.53 -3.76
C LYS A 145 -2.28 -18.51 -2.79
N ASP A 146 -2.67 -17.35 -3.30
CA ASP A 146 -3.32 -16.27 -2.54
C ASP A 146 -4.62 -16.72 -1.83
N LYS A 147 -5.26 -17.80 -2.30
CA LYS A 147 -6.52 -18.35 -1.76
C LYS A 147 -6.36 -19.30 -0.56
N LEU A 148 -5.15 -19.65 -0.14
CA LEU A 148 -4.91 -20.47 1.07
C LEU A 148 -4.64 -19.61 2.31
N LEU A 149 -5.22 -18.40 2.37
CA LEU A 149 -5.26 -17.54 3.57
C LEU A 149 -6.28 -18.03 4.62
N VAL A 150 -6.66 -19.31 4.60
CA VAL A 150 -7.55 -19.90 5.61
C VAL A 150 -6.72 -20.72 6.60
N ASN A 151 -6.41 -20.06 7.72
CA ASN A 151 -6.01 -20.62 9.03
C ASN A 151 -4.81 -21.60 9.11
N PRO A 152 -3.62 -21.10 9.47
CA PRO A 152 -2.67 -21.84 10.30
C PRO A 152 -2.83 -21.42 11.79
N ALA A 153 -4.04 -21.54 12.34
CA ALA A 153 -4.41 -20.80 13.56
C ALA A 153 -3.99 -21.43 14.91
N THR A 154 -3.49 -22.66 15.00
CA THR A 154 -3.40 -23.30 16.34
C THR A 154 -1.97 -23.49 16.87
N VAL A 155 -0.94 -23.68 16.03
CA VAL A 155 0.44 -23.87 16.49
C VAL A 155 1.30 -22.62 16.34
N HIS A 156 1.10 -21.85 15.25
CA HIS A 156 1.85 -20.61 15.00
C HIS A 156 1.41 -19.49 15.96
N CYS A 157 0.11 -19.44 16.29
CA CYS A 157 -0.45 -18.46 17.22
C CYS A 157 0.12 -18.61 18.66
N ILE A 158 0.50 -19.81 19.08
CA ILE A 158 1.09 -20.04 20.41
C ILE A 158 2.56 -19.61 20.45
N LEU A 159 3.35 -19.98 19.43
CA LEU A 159 4.77 -19.64 19.36
C LEU A 159 4.97 -18.13 19.13
N ASP A 160 4.14 -17.51 18.29
CA ASP A 160 4.15 -16.07 18.06
C ASP A 160 3.69 -15.29 19.29
N ARG A 161 2.74 -15.82 20.05
CA ARG A 161 2.31 -15.23 21.32
C ARG A 161 3.39 -15.32 22.39
N GLN A 162 4.10 -16.44 22.51
CA GLN A 162 5.26 -16.56 23.40
C GLN A 162 6.40 -15.61 23.00
N ARG A 163 6.65 -15.43 21.69
CA ARG A 163 7.62 -14.44 21.20
C ARG A 163 7.18 -13.02 21.49
N LEU A 164 5.89 -12.72 21.33
CA LEU A 164 5.30 -11.44 21.66
C LEU A 164 5.42 -11.14 23.15
N GLU A 165 5.13 -12.12 24.02
CA GLU A 165 5.27 -12.02 25.47
C GLU A 165 6.75 -11.85 25.87
N ASN A 166 7.68 -12.54 25.20
CA ASN A 166 9.11 -12.34 25.38
C ASN A 166 9.55 -10.94 24.98
N LEU A 167 9.05 -10.39 23.87
CA LEU A 167 9.36 -9.01 23.43
C LEU A 167 8.75 -7.94 24.35
N GLN A 168 7.66 -8.28 25.03
CA GLN A 168 7.05 -7.40 26.04
C GLN A 168 7.81 -7.43 27.38
N THR A 169 8.41 -8.57 27.71
CA THR A 169 9.14 -8.77 28.98
C THR A 169 10.63 -8.44 28.87
N SER A 170 11.25 -8.61 27.71
CA SER A 170 12.63 -8.20 27.44
C SER A 170 12.69 -6.69 27.25
N ASP A 171 13.01 -5.94 28.31
CA ASP A 171 13.41 -4.52 28.34
C ASP A 171 13.11 -3.71 27.06
N PHE A 172 11.83 -3.60 26.69
CA PHE A 172 11.46 -2.74 25.57
C PHE A 172 11.82 -1.31 25.98
N PRO A 173 12.69 -0.62 25.23
CA PRO A 173 13.29 0.61 25.72
C PRO A 173 12.20 1.64 26.02
N LEU A 174 12.10 2.03 27.29
CA LEU A 174 11.14 3.01 27.76
C LEU A 174 11.42 4.35 27.05
N PRO A 175 10.39 5.18 26.78
CA PRO A 175 10.55 6.44 26.04
C PRO A 175 11.61 7.41 26.60
N GLY A 176 11.98 7.27 27.87
CA GLY A 176 13.02 8.09 28.52
C GLY A 176 14.47 7.70 28.18
N TRP A 177 14.71 6.56 27.54
CA TRP A 177 16.08 6.08 27.23
C TRP A 177 16.60 6.54 25.86
N ILE A 178 15.73 7.06 24.99
CA ILE A 178 16.06 7.33 23.59
C ILE A 178 15.79 8.80 23.28
N SER A 179 16.85 9.61 23.22
CA SER A 179 16.79 11.01 22.75
C SER A 179 16.76 11.15 21.22
N SER A 180 16.70 10.03 20.50
CA SER A 180 16.91 9.96 19.05
C SER A 180 15.59 9.86 18.31
N GLN A 181 15.25 10.88 17.52
CA GLN A 181 14.15 10.81 16.56
C GLN A 181 14.63 10.10 15.30
N VAL A 182 13.81 9.16 14.81
CA VAL A 182 13.99 8.49 13.52
C VAL A 182 13.21 9.27 12.47
N PHE A 183 13.80 9.51 11.31
CA PHE A 183 13.18 10.30 10.25
C PHE A 183 12.61 9.38 9.17
N PRO A 184 11.27 9.31 9.00
CA PRO A 184 10.68 8.53 7.92
C PRO A 184 11.06 9.14 6.57
N CYS A 185 11.55 8.29 5.66
CA CYS A 185 11.82 8.71 4.29
C CYS A 185 10.53 8.69 3.48
N HIS A 186 10.06 9.85 3.03
CA HIS A 186 8.92 9.92 2.12
C HIS A 186 9.36 9.63 0.68
N MET A 187 8.79 8.59 0.09
CA MET A 187 8.94 8.31 -1.33
C MET A 187 8.11 9.34 -2.11
N SER A 188 8.77 10.33 -2.72
CA SER A 188 8.11 11.27 -3.61
C SER A 188 8.36 10.88 -5.07
N SER A 189 7.32 10.89 -5.90
CA SER A 189 7.40 10.54 -7.33
C SER A 189 8.18 11.57 -8.15
N VAL A 190 8.36 12.79 -7.62
CA VAL A 190 8.99 13.94 -8.31
C VAL A 190 10.39 14.23 -7.80
N ILE A 191 10.66 14.01 -6.50
CA ILE A 191 12.00 14.03 -5.90
C ILE A 191 12.34 12.60 -5.49
N LEU A 192 12.54 11.75 -6.50
CA LEU A 192 13.44 10.63 -6.35
C LEU A 192 14.84 11.22 -6.31
N THR A 193 15.31 11.62 -5.12
CA THR A 193 16.75 11.82 -4.89
C THR A 193 17.46 10.59 -5.46
N ASP A 194 18.52 10.81 -6.26
CA ASP A 194 19.22 9.78 -7.04
C ASP A 194 19.45 8.48 -6.27
N ILE A 195 19.64 8.55 -4.96
CA ILE A 195 19.84 7.43 -4.03
C ILE A 195 18.63 6.50 -3.92
N ILE A 196 17.40 7.02 -3.79
CA ILE A 196 16.19 6.16 -3.71
C ILE A 196 15.97 5.48 -5.06
N GLN A 197 16.19 6.21 -6.16
CA GLN A 197 16.12 5.68 -7.50
C GLN A 197 17.17 4.55 -7.66
N THR A 198 18.45 4.80 -7.38
CA THR A 198 19.52 3.80 -7.44
C THR A 198 19.31 2.63 -6.49
N PHE A 199 18.69 2.83 -5.32
CA PHE A 199 18.40 1.73 -4.37
C PHE A 199 17.34 0.83 -4.95
N THR A 200 16.16 1.38 -5.28
CA THR A 200 15.05 0.61 -5.83
C THR A 200 15.43 -0.05 -7.15
N LEU A 201 16.12 0.67 -8.04
CA LEU A 201 16.66 0.11 -9.28
C LEU A 201 17.72 -0.94 -9.04
N GLY A 202 18.65 -0.76 -8.11
CA GLY A 202 19.68 -1.75 -7.85
C GLY A 202 19.12 -2.99 -7.15
N THR A 203 18.16 -2.85 -6.24
CA THR A 203 17.47 -3.98 -5.61
C THR A 203 16.62 -4.74 -6.63
N LEU A 204 15.89 -4.02 -7.49
CA LEU A 204 15.13 -4.60 -8.60
C LEU A 204 16.06 -5.23 -9.63
N PHE A 205 17.21 -4.61 -9.91
CA PHE A 205 18.21 -5.12 -10.84
C PHE A 205 18.83 -6.40 -10.29
N ILE A 206 19.14 -6.50 -9.00
CA ILE A 206 19.63 -7.76 -8.40
C ILE A 206 18.54 -8.83 -8.39
N GLN A 207 17.30 -8.50 -8.02
CA GLN A 207 16.18 -9.44 -8.20
C GLN A 207 16.03 -9.85 -9.66
N ALA A 208 16.20 -8.93 -10.61
CA ALA A 208 16.01 -9.18 -12.03
C ALA A 208 17.27 -9.66 -12.76
N THR A 209 18.45 -9.68 -12.14
CA THR A 209 19.60 -10.46 -12.66
C THR A 209 19.35 -11.95 -12.54
N GLN A 210 18.43 -12.34 -11.64
CA GLN A 210 17.87 -13.69 -11.58
C GLN A 210 16.75 -13.89 -12.62
N TYR A 211 16.20 -12.81 -13.18
CA TYR A 211 15.04 -12.75 -14.09
C TYR A 211 15.14 -11.57 -15.06
N CYS A 212 16.04 -11.62 -16.06
CA CYS A 212 16.27 -10.58 -17.10
C CYS A 212 15.98 -9.10 -16.71
N PRO A 213 17.01 -8.26 -16.42
CA PRO A 213 16.77 -6.95 -15.81
C PRO A 213 16.05 -5.95 -16.73
N PRO A 214 14.99 -5.26 -16.26
CA PRO A 214 14.39 -4.15 -16.98
C PRO A 214 15.33 -2.94 -17.01
N SER A 215 15.20 -2.10 -18.05
CA SER A 215 16.01 -0.89 -18.20
C SER A 215 15.70 0.15 -17.11
N PRO A 216 16.62 1.08 -16.80
CA PRO A 216 16.40 2.03 -15.73
C PRO A 216 15.15 2.92 -15.86
N LYS A 217 14.75 3.20 -17.10
CA LYS A 217 13.55 3.98 -17.41
C LYS A 217 12.26 3.17 -17.16
N GLU A 218 12.27 1.88 -17.48
CA GLU A 218 11.13 0.98 -17.24
C GLU A 218 10.90 0.75 -15.76
N SER A 219 11.96 0.56 -14.96
CA SER A 219 11.80 0.43 -13.51
C SER A 219 11.23 1.71 -12.89
N LYS A 220 11.62 2.89 -13.40
CA LYS A 220 11.07 4.18 -12.94
C LYS A 220 9.58 4.30 -13.27
N LEU A 221 9.18 3.89 -14.48
CA LEU A 221 7.78 3.87 -14.90
C LEU A 221 6.92 2.99 -13.98
N ILE A 222 7.39 1.76 -13.69
CA ILE A 222 6.66 0.77 -12.90
C ILE A 222 6.64 1.14 -11.41
N ALA A 223 7.81 1.39 -10.81
CA ALA A 223 7.91 1.68 -9.37
C ALA A 223 7.27 3.04 -9.01
N GLY A 224 7.40 4.03 -9.89
CA GLY A 224 6.77 5.34 -9.73
C GLY A 224 5.28 5.38 -10.08
N LYS A 225 4.72 4.28 -10.62
CA LYS A 225 3.35 4.23 -11.17
C LYS A 225 3.06 5.42 -12.10
N ILE A 226 4.04 5.77 -12.93
CA ILE A 226 3.96 6.97 -13.78
C ILE A 226 2.92 6.71 -14.87
N ILE A 227 1.98 7.63 -15.02
CA ILE A 227 1.00 7.62 -16.11
C ILE A 227 1.61 8.37 -17.29
N PRO A 228 1.90 7.72 -18.44
CA PRO A 228 2.49 8.39 -19.58
C PRO A 228 1.49 9.40 -20.17
N ALA A 229 1.95 10.62 -20.43
CA ALA A 229 1.14 11.68 -21.01
C ALA A 229 1.96 12.50 -22.01
N ILE A 230 1.31 12.98 -23.06
CA ILE A 230 1.90 13.86 -24.08
C ILE A 230 0.91 14.98 -24.41
N ALA A 231 1.44 16.17 -24.71
CA ALA A 231 0.65 17.37 -24.94
C ALA A 231 -0.36 17.22 -26.10
N THR A 232 -0.07 16.40 -27.11
CA THR A 232 -0.94 16.20 -28.27
C THR A 232 -2.29 15.57 -27.88
N THR A 233 -2.28 14.50 -27.09
CA THR A 233 -3.52 13.88 -26.58
C THR A 233 -4.26 14.84 -25.65
N THR A 234 -3.55 15.57 -24.79
CA THR A 234 -4.17 16.55 -23.89
C THR A 234 -4.85 17.68 -24.66
N ALA A 235 -4.19 18.27 -25.66
CA ALA A 235 -4.76 19.34 -26.48
C ALA A 235 -6.00 18.87 -27.26
N ALA A 236 -5.95 17.66 -27.82
CA ALA A 236 -7.09 17.09 -28.53
C ALA A 236 -8.30 16.84 -27.62
N VAL A 237 -8.08 16.26 -26.43
CA VAL A 237 -9.16 16.05 -25.44
C VAL A 237 -9.75 17.38 -24.99
N VAL A 238 -8.92 18.38 -24.69
CA VAL A 238 -9.39 19.73 -24.29
C VAL A 238 -10.23 20.36 -25.39
N GLY A 239 -9.81 20.24 -26.66
CA GLY A 239 -10.60 20.72 -27.80
C GLY A 239 -12.00 20.10 -27.85
N LEU A 240 -12.12 18.78 -27.67
CA LEU A 240 -13.41 18.09 -27.64
C LEU A 240 -14.26 18.50 -26.42
N VAL A 241 -13.65 18.69 -25.25
CA VAL A 241 -14.35 19.17 -24.05
C VAL A 241 -14.91 20.58 -24.27
N CYS A 242 -14.14 21.47 -24.90
CA CYS A 242 -14.62 22.82 -25.23
C CYS A 242 -15.82 22.81 -26.18
N LEU A 243 -15.90 21.86 -27.11
CA LEU A 243 -17.07 21.70 -27.99
C LEU A 243 -18.32 21.30 -27.20
N GLU A 244 -18.21 20.36 -26.26
CA GLU A 244 -19.34 20.00 -25.38
C GLU A 244 -19.72 21.15 -24.44
N LEU A 245 -18.74 21.93 -23.97
CA LEU A 245 -19.00 23.11 -23.13
C LEU A 245 -19.87 24.15 -23.84
N ILE A 246 -19.63 24.40 -25.13
CA ILE A 246 -20.47 25.31 -25.93
C ILE A 246 -21.93 24.86 -25.93
N LYS A 247 -22.19 23.55 -26.05
CA LYS A 247 -23.55 22.99 -26.03
C LYS A 247 -24.25 23.20 -24.68
N ILE A 248 -23.49 23.09 -23.58
CA ILE A 248 -23.99 23.37 -22.23
C ILE A 248 -24.37 24.85 -22.11
N VAL A 249 -23.51 25.77 -22.55
CA VAL A 249 -23.75 27.22 -22.48
C VAL A 249 -24.93 27.63 -23.37
N GLN A 250 -25.14 26.97 -24.50
CA GLN A 250 -26.31 27.16 -25.37
C GLN A 250 -27.62 26.59 -24.78
N GLY A 251 -27.56 25.87 -23.66
CA GLY A 251 -28.73 25.32 -22.98
C GLY A 251 -29.33 24.09 -23.66
N HIS A 252 -28.51 23.29 -24.37
CA HIS A 252 -28.99 22.03 -24.95
C HIS A 252 -29.45 21.08 -23.84
N LYS A 253 -30.69 20.58 -23.94
CA LYS A 253 -31.30 19.64 -22.98
C LYS A 253 -31.44 18.21 -23.51
N LYS A 254 -31.29 18.01 -24.82
CA LYS A 254 -31.44 16.70 -25.45
C LYS A 254 -30.13 15.92 -25.34
N VAL A 255 -30.22 14.68 -24.86
CA VAL A 255 -29.06 13.79 -24.68
C VAL A 255 -28.34 13.53 -26.01
N GLU A 256 -29.11 13.38 -27.10
CA GLU A 256 -28.60 13.16 -28.47
C GLU A 256 -27.63 14.26 -28.96
N SER A 257 -27.77 15.48 -28.43
CA SER A 257 -26.89 16.60 -28.77
C SER A 257 -25.48 16.46 -28.19
N PHE A 258 -25.35 15.73 -27.08
CA PHE A 258 -24.08 15.50 -26.40
C PHE A 258 -23.38 14.27 -26.96
N LYS A 259 -22.05 14.26 -26.92
CA LYS A 259 -21.24 13.13 -27.37
C LYS A 259 -20.10 12.86 -26.39
N ASN A 260 -19.95 11.60 -25.99
CA ASN A 260 -18.77 11.09 -25.32
C ASN A 260 -17.70 10.79 -26.38
N GLY A 261 -16.51 11.35 -26.22
CA GLY A 261 -15.39 11.14 -27.13
C GLY A 261 -14.42 10.07 -26.63
N PHE A 262 -14.11 9.11 -27.50
CA PHE A 262 -13.07 8.10 -27.31
C PHE A 262 -12.02 8.28 -28.39
N MET A 263 -10.74 8.34 -28.00
CA MET A 263 -9.68 8.55 -28.97
C MET A 263 -8.43 7.74 -28.65
N ASN A 264 -7.78 7.26 -29.71
CA ASN A 264 -6.46 6.65 -29.64
C ASN A 264 -5.62 7.13 -30.83
N LEU A 265 -4.74 8.10 -30.58
CA LEU A 265 -3.90 8.73 -31.60
C LEU A 265 -2.82 7.79 -32.17
N ALA A 266 -2.55 6.65 -31.53
CA ALA A 266 -1.62 5.66 -32.07
C ALA A 266 -2.24 4.85 -33.23
N LEU A 267 -3.56 4.64 -33.19
CA LEU A 267 -4.34 3.94 -34.23
C LEU A 267 -5.20 4.90 -35.09
N PRO A 268 -4.86 6.20 -35.09
CA PRO A 268 -5.76 7.33 -35.42
C PRO A 268 -7.27 7.11 -35.22
N PHE A 269 -7.67 6.47 -34.12
CA PHE A 269 -9.07 6.13 -33.86
C PHE A 269 -9.80 7.25 -33.14
N PHE A 270 -10.99 7.61 -33.63
CA PHE A 270 -11.95 8.50 -32.99
C PHE A 270 -13.32 7.85 -33.00
N GLY A 271 -13.92 7.67 -31.82
CA GLY A 271 -15.26 7.15 -31.64
C GLY A 271 -16.09 8.13 -30.81
N PHE A 272 -17.34 8.35 -31.22
CA PHE A 272 -18.28 9.17 -30.46
C PHE A 272 -19.51 8.33 -30.12
N SER A 273 -19.95 8.39 -28.88
CA SER A 273 -21.20 7.76 -28.45
C SER A 273 -22.10 8.78 -27.77
N GLU A 274 -23.39 8.53 -27.76
CA GLU A 274 -24.31 9.33 -26.96
C GLU A 274 -24.12 8.99 -25.48
N PRO A 275 -24.26 9.97 -24.57
CA PRO A 275 -24.35 9.69 -23.15
C PRO A 275 -25.56 8.81 -22.85
N ILE A 276 -25.42 7.95 -21.84
CA ILE A 276 -26.51 7.11 -21.38
C ILE A 276 -27.42 7.97 -20.49
N SER A 277 -28.73 7.93 -20.77
CA SER A 277 -29.74 8.57 -19.93
C SER A 277 -29.69 8.02 -18.49
N ALA A 278 -29.92 8.88 -17.50
CA ALA A 278 -29.95 8.46 -16.10
C ALA A 278 -31.03 7.37 -15.90
N PRO A 279 -30.70 6.22 -15.29
CA PRO A 279 -31.69 5.21 -14.96
C PRO A 279 -32.81 5.79 -14.10
N SER A 280 -34.06 5.57 -14.52
CA SER A 280 -35.25 5.95 -13.76
C SER A 280 -35.72 4.77 -12.92
N HIS A 281 -35.92 5.02 -11.64
CA HIS A 281 -36.54 4.11 -10.69
C HIS A 281 -37.88 4.65 -10.26
N LYS A 282 -38.79 3.77 -9.85
CA LYS A 282 -40.13 4.17 -9.40
C LYS A 282 -40.35 3.72 -7.96
N TYR A 283 -40.86 4.62 -7.13
CA TYR A 283 -41.47 4.26 -5.86
C TYR A 283 -42.93 4.72 -5.87
N TYR A 284 -43.86 3.80 -5.61
CA TYR A 284 -45.30 4.02 -5.82
C TYR A 284 -45.58 4.58 -7.22
N ASP A 285 -46.06 5.82 -7.30
CA ASP A 285 -46.39 6.55 -8.53
C ASP A 285 -45.39 7.65 -8.91
N ILE A 286 -44.28 7.76 -8.18
CA ILE A 286 -43.25 8.77 -8.39
C ILE A 286 -42.03 8.13 -9.05
N ASP A 287 -41.70 8.61 -10.24
CA ASP A 287 -40.45 8.29 -10.93
C ASP A 287 -39.33 9.22 -10.43
N TRP A 288 -38.16 8.66 -10.17
CA TRP A 288 -36.97 9.38 -9.72
C TRP A 288 -35.71 8.83 -10.39
N SER A 289 -34.67 9.65 -10.43
CA SER A 289 -33.39 9.38 -11.06
C SER A 289 -32.22 9.77 -10.15
N LEU A 290 -30.99 9.53 -10.61
CA LEU A 290 -29.77 9.93 -9.90
C LEU A 290 -29.72 11.43 -9.51
N TRP A 291 -30.40 12.29 -10.27
CA TRP A 291 -30.34 13.74 -10.07
C TRP A 291 -31.37 14.27 -9.07
N ASP A 292 -32.37 13.47 -8.77
CA ASP A 292 -33.45 13.82 -7.86
C ASP A 292 -33.01 13.65 -6.40
N ARG A 293 -33.56 14.51 -5.53
CA ARG A 293 -33.25 14.49 -4.10
C ARG A 293 -34.44 15.02 -3.30
N PHE A 294 -34.57 14.55 -2.07
CA PHE A 294 -35.48 15.16 -1.11
C PHE A 294 -34.84 16.41 -0.51
N GLU A 295 -35.46 17.56 -0.73
CA GLU A 295 -35.06 18.82 -0.11
C GLU A 295 -35.84 19.00 1.20
N VAL A 296 -35.16 18.76 2.31
CA VAL A 296 -35.74 18.89 3.66
C VAL A 296 -35.12 20.10 4.34
N LYS A 297 -35.96 21.03 4.80
CA LYS A 297 -35.52 22.18 5.60
C LYS A 297 -35.29 21.73 7.03
N GLY A 298 -34.02 21.67 7.45
CA GLY A 298 -33.64 21.25 8.80
C GLY A 298 -33.96 22.27 9.91
N LEU A 299 -34.35 23.49 9.57
CA LEU A 299 -34.78 24.52 10.53
C LEU A 299 -36.29 24.71 10.46
N GLN A 300 -36.92 24.66 11.62
CA GLN A 300 -38.32 24.95 11.81
C GLN A 300 -38.58 26.46 11.77
N ALA A 301 -39.86 26.86 11.63
CA ALA A 301 -40.25 28.28 11.58
C ALA A 301 -39.95 29.06 12.88
N ASN A 302 -39.77 28.35 14.01
CA ASN A 302 -39.37 28.90 15.31
C ASN A 302 -37.84 29.08 15.46
N GLY A 303 -37.04 28.66 14.47
CA GLY A 303 -35.57 28.72 14.51
C GLY A 303 -34.90 27.50 15.16
N GLU A 304 -35.66 26.51 15.64
CA GLU A 304 -35.12 25.27 16.19
C GLU A 304 -34.83 24.24 15.09
N GLU A 305 -33.87 23.36 15.34
CA GLU A 305 -33.55 22.25 14.44
C GLU A 305 -34.66 21.18 14.44
N MET A 306 -34.86 20.54 13.29
CA MET A 306 -35.87 19.51 13.09
C MET A 306 -35.44 18.22 13.80
N THR A 307 -36.22 17.77 14.78
CA THR A 307 -35.92 16.51 15.49
C THR A 307 -36.00 15.29 14.59
N LEU A 308 -35.27 14.22 14.91
CA LEU A 308 -35.35 12.95 14.19
C LEU A 308 -36.79 12.43 14.12
N ARG A 309 -37.59 12.58 15.18
CA ARG A 309 -39.00 12.19 15.15
C ARG A 309 -39.79 12.97 14.10
N GLN A 310 -39.65 14.29 14.08
CA GLN A 310 -40.31 15.12 13.08
C GLN A 310 -39.84 14.75 11.66
N PHE A 311 -38.57 14.43 11.49
CA PHE A 311 -38.02 14.00 10.21
C PHE A 311 -38.69 12.69 9.72
N LEU A 312 -38.82 11.69 10.60
CA LEU A 312 -39.53 10.45 10.28
C LEU A 312 -41.01 10.70 9.97
N ASP A 313 -41.67 11.54 10.78
CA ASP A 313 -43.08 11.89 10.59
C ASP A 313 -43.30 12.70 9.28
N TYR A 314 -42.36 13.54 8.87
CA TYR A 314 -42.40 14.28 7.60
C TYR A 314 -42.43 13.34 6.40
N PHE A 315 -41.54 12.36 6.34
CA PHE A 315 -41.54 11.38 5.25
C PHE A 315 -42.78 10.49 5.27
N LYS A 316 -43.30 10.16 6.46
CA LYS A 316 -44.51 9.36 6.59
C LYS A 316 -45.77 10.11 6.14
N ASN A 317 -45.90 11.39 6.50
CA ASN A 317 -47.11 12.16 6.24
C ASN A 317 -47.12 12.81 4.86
N GLU A 318 -46.01 13.44 4.46
CA GLU A 318 -45.93 14.19 3.19
C GLU A 318 -45.62 13.26 2.01
N HIS A 319 -44.67 12.34 2.20
CA HIS A 319 -44.17 11.47 1.12
C HIS A 319 -44.75 10.05 1.15
N GLN A 320 -45.52 9.71 2.19
CA GLN A 320 -46.06 8.35 2.41
C GLN A 320 -44.96 7.27 2.45
N LEU A 321 -43.75 7.66 2.87
CA LEU A 321 -42.59 6.78 2.96
C LEU A 321 -42.28 6.48 4.42
N GLU A 322 -42.36 5.20 4.77
CA GLU A 322 -41.86 4.72 6.06
C GLU A 322 -40.35 4.50 5.99
N ILE A 323 -39.59 5.37 6.64
CA ILE A 323 -38.14 5.24 6.74
C ILE A 323 -37.79 4.04 7.62
N THR A 324 -37.09 3.07 7.06
CA THR A 324 -36.59 1.90 7.81
C THR A 324 -35.16 2.07 8.30
N MET A 325 -34.37 2.92 7.62
CA MET A 325 -32.96 3.14 7.89
C MET A 325 -32.53 4.55 7.47
N LEU A 326 -31.74 5.21 8.31
CA LEU A 326 -31.11 6.50 8.03
C LEU A 326 -29.63 6.46 8.40
N SER A 327 -28.77 6.86 7.48
CA SER A 327 -27.32 6.96 7.69
C SER A 327 -26.76 8.26 7.14
N GLN A 328 -25.69 8.73 7.77
CA GLN A 328 -24.89 9.84 7.30
C GLN A 328 -23.44 9.36 7.15
N GLY A 329 -22.98 9.21 5.91
CA GLY A 329 -21.69 8.59 5.61
C GLY A 329 -21.60 7.15 6.12
N VAL A 330 -20.67 6.89 7.04
CA VAL A 330 -20.48 5.56 7.66
C VAL A 330 -21.28 5.38 8.96
N SER A 331 -21.97 6.42 9.42
CA SER A 331 -22.65 6.43 10.71
C SER A 331 -24.15 6.19 10.55
N MET A 332 -24.66 5.18 11.25
CA MET A 332 -26.08 4.85 11.28
C MET A 332 -26.82 5.68 12.33
N LEU A 333 -27.74 6.53 11.88
CA LEU A 333 -28.52 7.45 12.71
C LEU A 333 -29.81 6.80 13.20
N TYR A 334 -30.57 6.20 12.29
CA TYR A 334 -31.84 5.53 12.58
C TYR A 334 -31.94 4.14 11.93
N SER A 335 -32.59 3.17 12.58
CA SER A 335 -32.92 1.86 12.05
C SER A 335 -34.07 1.23 12.81
N PHE A 336 -34.90 0.44 12.12
CA PHE A 336 -36.05 -0.24 12.73
C PHE A 336 -35.66 -1.29 13.78
N PHE A 337 -34.44 -1.83 13.73
CA PHE A 337 -33.93 -2.86 14.65
C PHE A 337 -33.10 -2.31 15.81
N MET A 338 -33.06 -0.99 16.01
CA MET A 338 -32.34 -0.41 17.13
C MET A 338 -32.98 -0.76 18.48
N PRO A 339 -32.18 -0.94 19.55
CA PRO A 339 -32.70 -1.14 20.90
C PRO A 339 -33.58 0.02 21.35
N ALA A 340 -34.71 -0.28 22.01
CA ALA A 340 -35.70 0.70 22.43
C ALA A 340 -35.13 1.85 23.29
N ALA A 341 -34.11 1.58 24.11
CA ALA A 341 -33.43 2.59 24.91
C ALA A 341 -32.73 3.65 24.03
N LYS A 342 -31.98 3.21 23.00
CA LYS A 342 -31.27 4.11 22.07
C LYS A 342 -32.24 4.86 21.17
N LEU A 343 -33.34 4.23 20.79
CA LEU A 343 -34.36 4.86 19.95
C LEU A 343 -35.03 6.03 20.68
N LYS A 344 -35.42 5.84 21.96
CA LYS A 344 -36.03 6.91 22.77
C LYS A 344 -35.10 8.11 22.95
N GLU A 345 -33.80 7.88 23.12
CA GLU A 345 -32.81 8.95 23.23
C GLU A 345 -32.69 9.74 21.92
N ARG A 346 -32.58 9.05 20.78
CA ARG A 346 -32.32 9.70 19.48
C ARG A 346 -33.52 10.40 18.87
N LEU A 347 -34.75 9.95 19.14
CA LEU A 347 -35.95 10.55 18.55
C LEU A 347 -36.14 12.03 18.92
N LEU A 348 -35.63 12.45 20.08
CA LEU A 348 -35.74 13.81 20.60
C LEU A 348 -34.57 14.71 20.18
N LEU A 349 -33.53 14.12 19.59
CA LEU A 349 -32.36 14.87 19.12
C LEU A 349 -32.68 15.56 17.79
N PRO A 350 -32.11 16.75 17.55
CA PRO A 350 -32.11 17.39 16.25
C PRO A 350 -31.31 16.60 15.19
#